data_AF-A0A9D5C0X9-F1
#
_entry.id   AF-A0A9D5C0X9-F1
#
_cell.length_a   1.000
_cell.length_b   1.000
_cell.length_c   1.000
_cell.angle_alpha   90.00
_cell.angle_beta   90.00
_cell.angle_gamma   90.00
#
_symmetry.space_group_name_H-M   'P 1'
#
loop_
_entity.id
_entity.type
_entity.pdbx_description
1 polymer ?
#
loop_
_entity_poly.entity_id
_entity_poly.type
_entity_poly.pdbx_seq_one_letter_code
_entity_poly.pdbx_strand_id
1 'polypeptide(L)'
;MASGALQYLESQRNSRPELAEWYAALADLYQRKLWHQLTLKLDQFVALAVVQAGDALIQLYNNFITDFETKINLLKLAHFAVIVSRQYSETEAAISYLESVIEKLRATREILDRGTYPLC
;
A
#
# COMPACT_ATOMS: atom_id res chain seq x y z
N MET A 1 -9.00 -1.46 -20.04
CA MET A 1 -8.15 -2.63 -19.68
C MET A 1 -8.15 -2.71 -18.17
N ALA A 2 -8.53 -3.86 -17.60
CA ALA A 2 -8.57 -3.99 -16.15
C ALA A 2 -7.17 -3.78 -15.57
N SER A 3 -7.02 -2.82 -14.66
CA SER A 3 -5.77 -2.53 -13.98
C SER A 3 -5.21 -3.82 -13.37
N GLY A 4 -3.90 -4.09 -13.49
CA GLY A 4 -3.27 -5.31 -12.91
C GLY A 4 -3.61 -5.51 -11.43
N ALA A 5 -3.81 -4.41 -10.71
CA ALA A 5 -4.42 -4.32 -9.38
C ALA A 5 -5.70 -5.17 -9.21
N LEU A 6 -6.70 -5.00 -10.09
CA LEU A 6 -7.99 -5.70 -10.00
C LEU A 6 -7.85 -7.20 -10.25
N GLN A 7 -7.01 -7.57 -11.22
CA GLN A 7 -6.74 -8.98 -11.52
C GLN A 7 -6.02 -9.68 -10.36
N TYR A 8 -5.07 -8.98 -9.72
CA TYR A 8 -4.42 -9.48 -8.52
C TYR A 8 -5.43 -9.71 -7.38
N LEU A 9 -6.31 -8.73 -7.10
CA LEU A 9 -7.35 -8.87 -6.07
C LEU A 9 -8.28 -10.06 -6.35
N GLU A 10 -8.68 -10.28 -7.61
CA GLU A 10 -9.54 -11.39 -8.00
C GLU A 10 -8.85 -12.76 -7.82
N SER A 11 -7.57 -12.85 -8.13
CA SER A 11 -6.78 -14.07 -7.88
C SER A 11 -6.65 -14.37 -6.38
N GLN A 12 -6.39 -13.34 -5.56
CA GLN A 12 -6.34 -13.47 -4.11
C GLN A 12 -7.70 -13.86 -3.51
N ARG A 13 -8.80 -13.29 -4.04
CA ARG A 13 -10.18 -13.63 -3.68
C ARG A 13 -10.47 -15.12 -3.86
N ASN A 14 -10.02 -15.72 -4.96
CA ASN A 14 -10.21 -17.15 -5.22
C ASN A 14 -9.34 -18.03 -4.32
N SER A 15 -8.10 -17.61 -4.05
CA SER A 15 -7.18 -18.35 -3.17
C SER A 15 -7.61 -18.30 -1.70
N ARG A 16 -8.26 -17.20 -1.26
CA ARG A 16 -8.65 -16.97 0.13
C ARG A 16 -10.13 -16.59 0.23
N PRO A 17 -11.05 -17.58 0.20
CA PRO A 17 -12.49 -17.33 0.25
C PRO A 17 -12.93 -16.60 1.53
N GLU A 18 -12.22 -16.75 2.65
CA GLU A 18 -12.46 -16.02 3.90
C GLU A 18 -12.22 -14.50 3.79
N LEU A 19 -11.35 -14.08 2.86
CA LEU A 19 -11.05 -12.69 2.57
C LEU A 19 -11.76 -12.21 1.30
N ALA A 20 -12.58 -13.04 0.68
CA ALA A 20 -13.14 -12.75 -0.63
C ALA A 20 -14.00 -11.48 -0.63
N GLU A 21 -14.77 -11.26 0.44
CA GLU A 21 -15.57 -10.05 0.62
C GLU A 21 -14.69 -8.80 0.79
N TRP A 22 -13.55 -8.93 1.48
CA TRP A 22 -12.60 -7.83 1.64
C TRP A 22 -11.96 -7.46 0.30
N TYR A 23 -11.49 -8.43 -0.47
CA TYR A 23 -10.93 -8.20 -1.80
C TYR A 23 -11.97 -7.61 -2.77
N ALA A 24 -13.23 -8.07 -2.71
CA ALA A 24 -14.32 -7.50 -3.51
C ALA A 24 -14.61 -6.04 -3.14
N ALA A 25 -14.65 -5.72 -1.84
CA ALA A 25 -14.83 -4.35 -1.38
C ALA A 25 -13.65 -3.44 -1.78
N LEU A 26 -12.41 -3.93 -1.69
CA LEU A 26 -11.23 -3.19 -2.15
C LEU A 26 -11.29 -2.90 -3.66
N ALA A 27 -11.72 -3.88 -4.47
CA ALA A 27 -11.88 -3.72 -5.90
C ALA A 27 -12.94 -2.66 -6.25
N ASP A 28 -14.11 -2.68 -5.58
CA ASP A 28 -15.17 -1.68 -5.79
C ASP A 28 -14.68 -0.26 -5.44
N LEU A 29 -14.09 -0.10 -4.25
CA LEU A 29 -13.54 1.18 -3.80
C LEU A 29 -12.46 1.72 -4.75
N TYR A 30 -11.62 0.83 -5.29
CA TYR A 30 -10.59 1.17 -6.26
C TYR A 30 -11.18 1.60 -7.61
N GLN A 31 -12.16 0.86 -8.14
CA GLN A 31 -12.84 1.23 -9.39
C GLN A 31 -13.55 2.58 -9.27
N ARG A 32 -14.14 2.85 -8.11
CA ARG A 32 -14.81 4.13 -7.79
C ARG A 32 -13.82 5.25 -7.45
N LYS A 33 -12.50 4.96 -7.45
CA LYS A 33 -11.40 5.88 -7.12
C LYS A 33 -11.56 6.52 -5.73
N LEU A 34 -12.14 5.78 -4.78
CA LEU A 34 -12.40 6.22 -3.42
C LEU A 34 -11.18 6.00 -2.53
N TRP A 35 -10.09 6.73 -2.79
CA TRP A 35 -8.79 6.49 -2.15
C TRP A 35 -8.81 6.60 -0.62
N HIS A 36 -9.59 7.53 -0.05
CA HIS A 36 -9.75 7.64 1.39
C HIS A 36 -10.47 6.45 2.01
N GLN A 37 -11.61 6.02 1.45
CA GLN A 37 -12.33 4.86 1.97
C GLN A 37 -11.53 3.58 1.74
N LEU A 38 -10.86 3.48 0.60
CA LEU A 38 -9.99 2.37 0.25
C LEU A 38 -8.87 2.21 1.27
N THR A 39 -8.14 3.28 1.60
CA THR A 39 -7.07 3.22 2.61
C THR A 39 -7.60 2.86 4.00
N LEU A 40 -8.77 3.35 4.42
CA LEU A 40 -9.38 2.97 5.70
C LEU A 40 -9.78 1.49 5.74
N LYS A 41 -10.34 0.97 4.65
CA LYS A 41 -10.71 -0.44 4.53
C LYS A 41 -9.48 -1.34 4.49
N LEU A 42 -8.44 -0.88 3.80
CA LEU A 42 -7.16 -1.57 3.69
C LEU A 42 -6.42 -1.58 5.04
N ASP A 43 -6.50 -0.51 5.83
CA ASP A 43 -5.94 -0.44 7.20
C ASP A 43 -6.56 -1.52 8.11
N GLN A 44 -7.88 -1.69 8.05
CA GLN A 44 -8.57 -2.80 8.74
C GLN A 44 -8.17 -4.16 8.20
N PHE A 45 -8.00 -4.28 6.88
CA PHE A 45 -7.62 -5.52 6.22
C PHE A 45 -6.21 -5.97 6.62
N VAL A 46 -5.22 -5.07 6.65
CA VAL A 46 -3.84 -5.42 7.06
C VAL A 46 -3.72 -5.72 8.55
N ALA A 47 -4.67 -5.26 9.38
CA ALA A 47 -4.73 -5.61 10.79
C ALA A 47 -5.19 -7.07 11.02
N LEU A 48 -5.81 -7.71 10.03
CA LEU A 48 -6.23 -9.11 10.13
C LEU A 48 -5.01 -10.04 10.19
N ALA A 49 -4.94 -10.89 11.22
CA ALA A 49 -3.83 -11.82 11.42
C ALA A 49 -3.60 -12.77 10.24
N VAL A 50 -4.68 -13.16 9.52
CA VAL A 50 -4.58 -13.99 8.30
C VAL A 50 -3.88 -13.28 7.14
N VAL A 51 -3.95 -11.95 7.09
CA VAL A 51 -3.27 -11.13 6.07
C VAL A 51 -1.82 -10.90 6.48
N GLN A 52 -1.56 -10.81 7.79
CA GLN A 52 -0.22 -10.76 8.39
C GLN A 52 0.53 -12.11 8.35
N ALA A 53 0.01 -13.10 7.64
CA ALA A 53 0.67 -14.38 7.44
C ALA A 53 1.30 -14.44 6.03
N GLY A 54 2.64 -14.39 6.00
CA GLY A 54 3.48 -14.57 4.81
C GLY A 54 3.65 -13.31 3.96
N ASP A 55 4.10 -13.49 2.71
CA ASP A 55 4.41 -12.39 1.78
C ASP A 55 3.19 -11.72 1.13
N ALA A 56 1.97 -12.03 1.57
CA ALA A 56 0.74 -11.51 0.99
C ALA A 56 0.66 -9.98 1.06
N LEU A 57 1.11 -9.38 2.16
CA LEU A 57 1.16 -7.93 2.35
C LEU A 57 2.18 -7.25 1.43
N ILE A 58 3.34 -7.88 1.25
CA ILE A 58 4.41 -7.37 0.36
C ILE A 58 3.91 -7.37 -1.08
N GLN A 59 3.28 -8.46 -1.52
CA GLN A 59 2.69 -8.56 -2.85
C GLN A 59 1.54 -7.56 -3.05
N LEU A 60 0.67 -7.39 -2.04
CA LEU A 60 -0.42 -6.42 -2.09
C LEU A 60 0.13 -4.99 -2.19
N TYR A 61 1.21 -4.67 -1.47
CA TYR A 61 1.85 -3.36 -1.57
C TYR A 61 2.37 -3.08 -2.99
N ASN A 62 3.08 -4.04 -3.60
CA ASN A 62 3.70 -3.89 -4.92
C ASN A 62 2.72 -3.96 -6.11
N ASN A 63 1.63 -4.73 -5.99
CA ASN A 63 0.68 -4.91 -7.10
C ASN A 63 -0.52 -3.97 -6.99
N PHE A 64 -0.81 -3.44 -5.80
CA PHE A 64 -2.00 -2.64 -5.54
C PHE A 64 -1.65 -1.24 -5.05
N ILE A 65 -0.89 -1.12 -3.96
CA ILE A 65 -0.65 0.17 -3.29
C ILE A 65 0.20 1.12 -4.14
N THR A 66 1.16 0.60 -4.90
CA THR A 66 2.04 1.37 -5.80
C THR A 66 1.26 2.16 -6.86
N ASP A 67 0.07 1.71 -7.23
CA ASP A 67 -0.76 2.37 -8.25
C ASP A 67 -1.38 3.69 -7.74
N PHE A 68 -1.70 3.74 -6.45
CA PHE A 68 -2.34 4.88 -5.82
C PHE A 68 -1.51 5.55 -4.73
N GLU A 69 -0.25 5.16 -4.55
CA GLU A 69 0.67 5.80 -3.59
C GLU A 69 0.78 7.32 -3.81
N THR A 70 0.76 7.75 -5.08
CA THR A 70 0.81 9.16 -5.49
C THR A 70 -0.52 9.90 -5.30
N LYS A 71 -1.61 9.18 -5.06
CA LYS A 71 -2.98 9.71 -4.87
C LYS A 71 -3.38 9.79 -3.39
N ILE A 72 -2.67 9.09 -2.51
CA ILE A 72 -2.94 9.06 -1.07
C ILE A 72 -1.92 9.89 -0.29
N ASN A 73 -2.23 10.21 0.97
CA ASN A 73 -1.32 10.91 1.85
C ASN A 73 -0.07 10.04 2.13
N LEU A 74 1.12 10.60 1.89
CA LEU A 74 2.43 10.00 2.17
C LEU A 74 2.53 9.43 3.59
N LEU A 75 1.85 10.05 4.56
CA LEU A 75 1.78 9.56 5.93
C LEU A 75 1.13 8.18 6.03
N LYS A 76 0.06 7.94 5.28
CA LYS A 76 -0.61 6.63 5.24
C LYS A 76 0.26 5.60 4.54
N LEU A 77 0.97 5.99 3.49
CA LEU A 77 1.94 5.12 2.81
C LEU A 77 3.03 4.64 3.80
N ALA A 78 3.62 5.58 4.55
CA ALA A 78 4.64 5.26 5.55
C ALA A 78 4.12 4.29 6.61
N HIS A 79 2.89 4.48 7.07
CA HIS A 79 2.26 3.56 8.04
C HIS A 79 2.16 2.13 7.49
N PHE A 80 1.69 1.98 6.23
CA PHE A 80 1.65 0.67 5.59
C PHE A 80 3.05 0.07 5.39
N ALA A 81 4.02 0.87 4.97
CA ALA A 81 5.38 0.37 4.77
C ALA A 81 6.00 -0.18 6.06
N VAL A 82 5.72 0.43 7.22
CA VAL A 82 6.15 -0.09 8.52
C VAL A 82 5.48 -1.42 8.85
N ILE A 83 4.18 -1.58 8.55
CA ILE A 83 3.46 -2.84 8.76
C ILE A 83 4.03 -3.94 7.86
N VAL A 84 4.28 -3.63 6.59
CA VAL A 84 4.89 -4.56 5.61
C VAL A 84 6.32 -4.92 6.04
N SER A 85 7.11 -3.97 6.54
CA SER A 85 8.44 -4.23 7.09
C SER A 85 8.44 -5.29 8.19
N ARG A 86 7.41 -5.31 9.05
CA ARG A 86 7.28 -6.30 10.13
C ARG A 86 6.97 -7.71 9.63
N GLN A 87 6.57 -7.87 8.37
CA GLN A 87 6.29 -9.17 7.76
C GLN A 87 7.55 -9.85 7.22
N TYR A 88 8.61 -9.07 6.98
CA TYR A 88 9.90 -9.64 6.58
C TYR A 88 10.48 -10.43 7.75
N SER A 89 10.81 -11.70 7.50
CA SER A 89 11.51 -12.54 8.48
C SER A 89 12.98 -12.14 8.62
N GLU A 90 13.55 -11.55 7.57
CA GLU A 90 14.91 -10.99 7.58
C GLU A 90 14.89 -9.51 7.95
N THR A 91 15.57 -9.18 9.05
CA THR A 91 15.77 -7.81 9.51
C THR A 91 16.48 -6.96 8.45
N GLU A 92 17.46 -7.52 7.73
CA GLU A 92 18.19 -6.81 6.68
C GLU A 92 17.28 -6.43 5.50
N ALA A 93 16.46 -7.37 5.02
CA ALA A 93 15.47 -7.10 3.98
C ALA A 93 14.43 -6.06 4.42
N ALA A 94 13.99 -6.11 5.69
CA ALA A 94 13.07 -5.13 6.26
C ALA A 94 13.67 -3.72 6.28
N ILE A 95 14.94 -3.60 6.65
CA ILE A 95 15.67 -2.32 6.71
C ILE A 95 15.84 -1.76 5.28
N SER A 96 16.35 -2.54 4.33
CA SER A 96 16.53 -2.07 2.95
C SER A 96 15.21 -1.64 2.31
N TYR A 97 14.11 -2.34 2.61
CA TYR A 97 12.77 -1.95 2.16
C TYR A 97 12.32 -0.61 2.78
N LEU A 98 12.47 -0.44 4.10
CA LEU A 98 12.14 0.80 4.79
C LEU A 98 12.95 1.98 4.25
N GLU A 99 14.26 1.80 4.05
CA GLU A 99 15.11 2.86 3.49
C GLU A 99 14.63 3.26 2.09
N SER A 100 14.32 2.30 1.22
CA SER A 100 13.77 2.58 -0.12
C SER A 100 12.47 3.38 -0.06
N VAL A 101 11.57 3.06 0.88
CA VAL A 101 10.33 3.81 1.06
C VAL A 101 10.60 5.21 1.61
N ILE A 102 11.51 5.35 2.57
CA ILE A 102 11.88 6.66 3.14
C ILE A 102 12.50 7.56 2.06
N GLU A 103 13.34 7.03 1.18
CA GLU A 103 13.89 7.79 0.06
C GLU A 103 12.81 8.25 -0.92
N LYS A 104 11.87 7.38 -1.29
CA LYS A 104 10.70 7.75 -2.12
C LYS A 104 9.86 8.85 -1.46
N LEU A 105 9.63 8.75 -0.16
CA LEU A 105 8.90 9.74 0.64
C LEU A 105 9.64 11.10 0.66
N ARG A 106 10.96 11.08 0.85
CA ARG A 106 11.82 12.28 0.80
C ARG A 106 11.78 12.94 -0.57
N ALA A 107 11.95 12.17 -1.65
CA ALA A 107 11.88 12.68 -3.01
C ALA A 107 10.53 13.35 -3.30
N THR A 108 9.43 12.75 -2.83
CA THR A 108 8.08 13.33 -2.99
C THR A 108 7.90 14.61 -2.16
N ARG A 109 8.50 14.67 -0.97
CA ARG A 109 8.45 15.85 -0.10
C ARG A 109 9.34 16.99 -0.59
N GLU A 110 10.52 16.71 -1.12
CA GLU A 110 11.41 17.73 -1.72
C GLU A 110 10.80 18.40 -2.95
N ILE A 111 9.96 17.68 -3.72
CA ILE A 111 9.19 18.27 -4.82
C ILE A 111 8.19 19.31 -4.29
N LEU A 112 7.62 19.10 -3.10
CA LEU A 112 6.70 20.04 -2.46
C LEU A 112 7.44 21.23 -1.81
N ASP A 113 8.66 21.01 -1.31
CA ASP A 113 9.49 22.03 -0.65
C ASP A 113 10.17 22.99 -1.65
N ARG A 114 10.38 22.58 -2.92
CA ARG A 114 10.86 23.47 -3.99
C ARG A 114 9.81 24.48 -4.50
N GLY A 115 8.69 24.62 -3.81
CA GLY A 115 7.75 25.72 -3.98
C GLY A 115 8.10 26.92 -3.10
N THR A 116 9.06 27.74 -3.54
CA THR A 116 9.18 29.18 -3.23
C THR A 116 9.49 29.59 -1.78
N TYR A 117 10.78 29.88 -1.49
CA TYR A 117 11.16 31.12 -0.82
C TYR A 117 12.52 31.58 -1.38
N PRO A 118 12.56 32.44 -2.42
CA PRO A 118 13.77 33.22 -2.66
C PRO A 118 14.00 34.07 -1.40
N LEU A 119 15.15 33.87 -0.76
CA LEU A 119 15.64 34.80 0.24
C LEU A 119 15.71 36.20 -0.41
N CYS A 120 14.78 37.07 -0.02
CA CYS A 120 15.02 38.51 0.06
C CYS A 120 15.41 38.82 1.50
#